data_AF-A0A504J2P4-F1
#
_entry.id   AF-A0A504J2P4-F1
#
_cell.length_a   1.000
_cell.length_b   1.000
_cell.length_c   1.000
_cell.angle_alpha   90.00
_cell.angle_beta   90.00
_cell.angle_gamma   90.00
#
_symmetry.space_group_name_H-M   'P 1'
#
loop_
_entity.id
_entity.type
_entity.pdbx_description
1 polymer ?
#
loop_
_entity_poly.entity_id
_entity_poly.type
_entity_poly.pdbx_seq_one_letter_code
_entity_poly.pdbx_strand_id
1 'polypeptide(L)'
;MKQVIMKILPFLLLAILGCKAQNSKPSDFIPKEYIEFEKYFGDLNKDGLEDCVLITKKTDPVNIVTNRFDKKVDRNRRGIIVLFKNEKGYQIADKNYNCFSSENEDGGVYFPPELWIEIKNNKLFVHYGHGRYGYWKYTFRFQNSNFELIGYDASSNHGPIVNEITSINFLTKKKLIKENINDNDEGGEEKFKETWSTITIENLIKLSEIKDFDELEMYYY
;
A
#
# COMPACT_ATOMS: atom_id res chain seq x y z
N MET A 1 18.22 -43.51 -72.96
CA MET A 1 18.54 -43.41 -71.53
C MET A 1 18.61 -41.93 -71.14
N LYS A 2 17.64 -41.41 -70.39
CA LYS A 2 17.69 -40.07 -69.79
C LYS A 2 17.45 -40.23 -68.29
N GLN A 3 18.46 -39.93 -67.49
CA GLN A 3 18.37 -39.90 -66.02
C GLN A 3 17.64 -38.63 -65.60
N VAL A 4 16.56 -38.79 -64.84
CA VAL A 4 15.84 -37.69 -64.17
C VAL A 4 16.47 -37.51 -62.79
N ILE A 5 17.11 -36.36 -62.57
CA ILE A 5 17.68 -35.99 -61.27
C ILE A 5 16.56 -35.44 -60.40
N MET A 6 16.17 -36.22 -59.39
CA MET A 6 15.17 -35.85 -58.39
C MET A 6 15.85 -34.97 -57.32
N LYS A 7 15.59 -33.66 -57.35
CA LYS A 7 16.05 -32.72 -56.31
C LYS A 7 15.17 -32.86 -55.07
N ILE A 8 15.72 -33.41 -54.00
CA ILE A 8 15.09 -33.46 -52.68
C ILE A 8 15.27 -32.08 -52.02
N LEU A 9 14.16 -31.40 -51.74
CA LEU A 9 14.11 -30.13 -51.02
C LEU A 9 14.14 -30.42 -49.51
N PRO A 10 15.06 -29.85 -48.71
CA PRO A 10 15.06 -30.08 -47.28
C PRO A 10 13.92 -29.28 -46.63
N PHE A 11 12.97 -30.00 -46.04
CA PHE A 11 11.89 -29.43 -45.25
C PHE A 11 12.47 -29.02 -43.88
N LEU A 12 12.71 -27.72 -43.70
CA LEU A 12 13.18 -27.15 -42.44
C LEU A 12 12.01 -27.18 -41.44
N LEU A 13 11.96 -28.21 -40.57
CA LEU A 13 11.03 -28.23 -39.45
C LEU A 13 11.46 -27.15 -38.44
N LEU A 14 10.79 -26.00 -38.50
CA LEU A 14 10.87 -24.99 -37.45
C LEU A 14 10.15 -25.55 -36.21
N ALA A 15 10.92 -26.10 -35.27
CA ALA A 15 10.40 -26.46 -33.97
C ALA A 15 10.03 -25.16 -33.24
N ILE A 16 8.76 -24.80 -33.30
CA ILE A 16 8.14 -23.84 -32.38
C ILE A 16 8.29 -24.36 -30.95
N LEU A 17 9.39 -24.00 -30.30
CA LEU A 17 9.47 -24.00 -28.85
C LEU A 17 8.39 -23.03 -28.38
N GLY A 18 7.20 -23.56 -28.13
CA GLY A 18 6.14 -22.86 -27.42
C GLY A 18 6.72 -22.51 -26.06
N CYS A 19 7.19 -21.26 -25.93
CA CYS A 19 7.51 -20.68 -24.65
C CYS A 19 6.20 -20.71 -23.88
N LYS A 20 6.03 -21.70 -22.98
CA LYS A 20 4.91 -21.67 -22.04
C LYS A 20 5.05 -20.34 -21.31
N ALA A 21 4.17 -19.40 -21.59
CA ALA A 21 4.06 -18.18 -20.82
C ALA A 21 3.91 -18.64 -19.37
N GLN A 22 4.96 -18.44 -18.57
CA GLN A 22 4.93 -18.80 -17.18
C GLN A 22 4.05 -17.77 -16.51
N ASN A 23 2.76 -18.10 -16.40
CA ASN A 23 1.78 -17.30 -15.68
C ASN A 23 2.23 -17.21 -14.22
N SER A 24 3.02 -16.18 -13.92
CA SER A 24 3.47 -15.88 -12.57
C SER A 24 2.25 -15.64 -11.69
N LYS A 25 2.25 -16.26 -10.51
CA LYS A 25 1.26 -16.03 -9.45
C LYS A 25 1.78 -14.93 -8.52
N PRO A 26 0.91 -14.20 -7.82
CA PRO A 26 1.36 -13.17 -6.88
C PRO A 26 2.37 -13.67 -5.84
N SER A 27 2.16 -14.88 -5.32
CA SER A 27 3.06 -15.51 -4.34
C SER A 27 4.50 -15.69 -4.83
N ASP A 28 4.72 -15.77 -6.15
CA ASP A 28 6.06 -15.97 -6.74
C ASP A 28 6.96 -14.74 -6.53
N PHE A 29 6.39 -13.59 -6.15
CA PHE A 29 7.10 -12.33 -5.92
C PHE A 29 7.47 -12.08 -4.45
N ILE A 30 7.04 -12.97 -3.54
CA ILE A 30 7.36 -12.86 -2.11
C ILE A 30 8.77 -13.43 -1.88
N PRO A 31 9.72 -12.65 -1.32
CA PRO A 31 11.06 -13.17 -1.02
C PRO A 31 11.01 -14.26 0.05
N LYS A 32 12.02 -15.15 0.08
CA LYS A 32 12.04 -16.33 0.96
C LYS A 32 11.97 -15.98 2.45
N GLU A 33 12.49 -14.83 2.84
CA GLU A 33 12.53 -14.34 4.22
C GLU A 33 11.20 -13.70 4.67
N TYR A 34 10.19 -13.72 3.80
CA TYR A 34 8.88 -13.11 4.00
C TYR A 34 7.77 -14.12 3.74
N ILE A 35 6.60 -13.86 4.32
CA ILE A 35 5.35 -14.60 4.06
C ILE A 35 4.26 -13.65 3.54
N GLU A 36 3.27 -14.21 2.82
CA GLU A 36 2.02 -13.51 2.52
C GLU A 36 1.27 -13.27 3.84
N PHE A 37 0.98 -12.02 4.16
CA PHE A 37 0.16 -11.62 5.30
C PHE A 37 -1.29 -11.39 4.84
N GLU A 38 -1.47 -10.54 3.83
CA GLU A 38 -2.77 -10.23 3.23
C GLU A 38 -2.63 -9.98 1.73
N LYS A 39 -3.74 -10.04 1.00
CA LYS A 39 -3.79 -9.83 -0.45
C LYS A 39 -5.05 -9.10 -0.87
N TYR A 40 -4.89 -8.13 -1.76
CA TYR A 40 -5.96 -7.28 -2.29
C TYR A 40 -5.88 -7.22 -3.80
N PHE A 41 -7.03 -7.07 -4.45
CA PHE A 41 -7.16 -7.07 -5.90
C PHE A 41 -7.93 -5.85 -6.39
N GLY A 42 -7.54 -5.33 -7.55
CA GLY A 42 -8.23 -4.23 -8.22
C GLY A 42 -7.34 -3.55 -9.25
N ASP A 43 -7.95 -2.87 -10.21
CA ASP A 43 -7.24 -2.17 -11.28
C ASP A 43 -6.61 -0.85 -10.77
N LEU A 44 -5.28 -0.78 -10.72
CA LEU A 44 -4.52 0.38 -10.22
C LEU A 44 -3.96 1.27 -11.34
N ASN A 45 -3.89 0.78 -12.58
CA ASN A 45 -3.25 1.47 -13.71
C ASN A 45 -4.22 1.83 -14.85
N LYS A 46 -5.51 1.49 -14.70
CA LYS A 46 -6.61 1.75 -15.62
C LYS A 46 -6.51 0.97 -16.94
N ASP A 47 -5.90 -0.21 -16.94
CA ASP A 47 -5.87 -1.09 -18.11
C ASP A 47 -7.01 -2.12 -18.14
N GLY A 48 -7.85 -2.15 -17.10
CA GLY A 48 -8.98 -3.06 -16.96
C GLY A 48 -8.60 -4.48 -16.52
N LEU A 49 -7.33 -4.74 -16.21
CA LEU A 49 -6.85 -5.98 -15.62
C LEU A 49 -6.81 -5.86 -14.09
N GLU A 50 -7.00 -6.99 -13.43
CA GLU A 50 -7.03 -7.05 -11.97
C GLU A 50 -5.60 -7.18 -11.40
N ASP A 51 -5.05 -6.04 -11.00
CA ASP A 51 -3.76 -5.97 -10.31
C ASP A 51 -3.85 -6.56 -8.89
N CYS A 52 -2.69 -6.84 -8.30
CA CYS A 52 -2.58 -7.47 -6.98
C CYS A 52 -1.69 -6.64 -6.06
N VAL A 53 -2.14 -6.38 -4.84
CA VAL A 53 -1.35 -5.81 -3.76
C VAL A 53 -1.18 -6.86 -2.67
N LEU A 54 0.08 -7.16 -2.34
CA LEU A 54 0.44 -8.10 -1.28
C LEU A 54 0.95 -7.32 -0.08
N ILE A 55 0.39 -7.60 1.09
CA ILE A 55 1.05 -7.30 2.36
C ILE A 55 1.91 -8.50 2.72
N THR A 56 3.18 -8.25 2.99
CA THR A 56 4.15 -9.27 3.38
C THR A 56 4.59 -9.06 4.82
N LYS A 57 4.99 -10.11 5.51
CA LYS A 57 5.59 -10.03 6.85
C LYS A 57 6.93 -10.73 6.86
N LYS A 58 7.97 -10.09 7.40
CA LYS A 58 9.28 -10.75 7.57
C LYS A 58 9.15 -11.91 8.56
N THR A 59 10.02 -12.91 8.47
CA THR A 59 9.98 -14.11 9.33
C THR A 59 11.24 -14.27 10.19
N ASP A 60 11.82 -13.16 10.65
CA ASP A 60 13.05 -13.17 11.44
C ASP A 60 12.78 -13.63 12.89
N PRO A 61 13.35 -14.76 13.35
CA PRO A 61 13.11 -15.26 14.70
C PRO A 61 13.58 -14.30 15.80
N VAL A 62 14.50 -13.38 15.49
CA VAL A 62 14.97 -12.36 16.44
C VAL A 62 13.85 -11.41 16.87
N ASN A 63 12.84 -11.21 16.03
CA ASN A 63 11.69 -10.34 16.32
C ASN A 63 10.53 -11.10 16.98
N ILE A 64 10.71 -12.36 17.34
CA ILE A 64 9.76 -13.07 18.22
C ILE A 64 10.14 -12.73 19.66
N VAL A 65 9.39 -11.82 20.27
CA VAL A 65 9.70 -11.22 21.58
C VAL A 65 8.61 -11.51 22.60
N THR A 66 8.94 -11.43 23.88
CA THR A 66 7.96 -11.43 24.96
C THR A 66 7.43 -10.00 25.16
N ASN A 67 6.12 -9.81 25.06
CA ASN A 67 5.49 -8.51 25.29
C ASN A 67 5.26 -8.24 26.79
N ARG A 68 4.70 -7.06 27.12
CA ARG A 68 4.38 -6.65 28.50
C ARG A 68 3.32 -7.49 29.23
N PHE A 69 2.70 -8.44 28.54
CA PHE A 69 1.71 -9.38 29.09
C PHE A 69 2.28 -10.80 29.21
N ASP A 70 3.61 -10.95 29.17
CA ASP A 70 4.33 -12.22 29.21
C ASP A 70 3.95 -13.20 28.09
N LYS A 71 3.50 -12.68 26.95
CA LYS A 71 3.17 -13.48 25.75
C LYS A 71 4.25 -13.34 24.69
N LYS A 72 4.61 -14.47 24.07
CA LYS A 72 5.43 -14.46 22.84
C LYS A 72 4.60 -13.92 21.68
N VAL A 73 5.10 -12.88 21.03
CA VAL A 73 4.49 -12.25 19.86
C VAL A 73 5.52 -12.04 18.77
N ASP A 74 5.06 -12.06 17.52
CA ASP A 74 5.90 -11.80 16.36
C ASP A 74 5.82 -10.32 15.96
N ARG A 75 6.87 -9.55 16.25
CA ARG A 75 7.03 -8.13 15.91
C ARG A 75 7.81 -7.90 14.61
N ASN A 76 7.88 -8.89 13.73
CA ASN A 76 8.44 -8.64 12.41
C ASN A 76 7.64 -7.56 11.67
N ARG A 77 8.36 -6.62 11.06
CA ARG A 77 7.77 -5.58 10.22
C ARG A 77 7.07 -6.18 9.01
N ARG A 78 6.06 -5.45 8.54
CA ARG A 78 5.30 -5.75 7.35
C ARG A 78 5.75 -4.84 6.20
N GLY A 79 5.47 -5.28 4.99
CA GLY A 79 5.77 -4.54 3.77
C GLY A 79 4.66 -4.70 2.73
N ILE A 80 4.83 -4.05 1.61
CA ILE A 80 3.91 -4.05 0.48
C ILE A 80 4.63 -4.41 -0.82
N ILE A 81 3.98 -5.19 -1.66
CA ILE A 81 4.39 -5.43 -3.05
C ILE A 81 3.18 -5.15 -3.93
N VAL A 82 3.32 -4.25 -4.90
CA VAL A 82 2.29 -3.96 -5.89
C VAL A 82 2.66 -4.64 -7.20
N LEU A 83 1.74 -5.44 -7.73
CA LEU A 83 1.93 -6.24 -8.92
C LEU A 83 0.90 -5.86 -9.98
N PHE A 84 1.37 -5.43 -11.15
CA PHE A 84 0.48 -5.24 -12.28
C PHE A 84 0.24 -6.54 -13.03
N LYS A 85 -1.00 -6.74 -13.46
CA LYS A 85 -1.36 -7.86 -14.33
C LYS A 85 -1.07 -7.51 -15.78
N ASN A 86 -0.62 -8.48 -16.57
CA ASN A 86 -0.54 -8.40 -18.02
C ASN A 86 -0.82 -9.78 -18.65
N GLU A 87 -0.78 -9.85 -19.99
CA GLU A 87 -1.02 -11.09 -20.75
C GLU A 87 -0.08 -12.25 -20.37
N LYS A 88 1.10 -11.96 -19.85
CA LYS A 88 2.13 -12.94 -19.48
C LYS A 88 2.11 -13.32 -17.99
N GLY A 89 1.25 -12.71 -17.18
CA GLY A 89 1.20 -12.94 -15.73
C GLY A 89 1.22 -11.64 -14.93
N TYR A 90 1.71 -11.71 -13.70
CA TYR A 90 1.98 -10.54 -12.87
C TYR A 90 3.42 -10.03 -13.07
N GLN A 91 3.65 -8.74 -12.85
CA GLN A 91 4.96 -8.10 -12.81
C GLN A 91 5.00 -7.07 -11.67
N ILE A 92 6.17 -6.88 -11.05
CA ILE A 92 6.32 -5.88 -9.98
C ILE A 92 6.17 -4.48 -10.57
N ALA A 93 5.24 -3.71 -10.01
CA ALA A 93 5.06 -2.29 -10.28
C ALA A 93 5.79 -1.42 -9.24
N ASP A 94 5.70 -1.80 -7.96
CA ASP A 94 6.37 -1.12 -6.86
C ASP A 94 6.50 -2.07 -5.65
N LYS A 95 7.39 -1.75 -4.71
CA LYS A 95 7.60 -2.57 -3.51
C LYS A 95 8.26 -1.79 -2.39
N ASN A 96 7.90 -2.13 -1.16
CA ASN A 96 8.58 -1.69 0.03
C ASN A 96 8.45 -2.74 1.14
N TYR A 97 9.54 -3.45 1.44
CA TYR A 97 9.46 -4.69 2.21
C TYR A 97 9.27 -4.54 3.72
N ASN A 98 9.57 -3.36 4.29
CA ASN A 98 9.56 -3.18 5.76
C ASN A 98 8.96 -1.82 6.18
N CYS A 99 8.06 -1.23 5.40
CA CYS A 99 7.53 0.10 5.70
C CYS A 99 6.43 0.14 6.76
N PHE A 100 5.84 -1.00 7.12
CA PHE A 100 4.74 -1.07 8.09
C PHE A 100 5.17 -1.75 9.39
N SER A 101 4.66 -1.24 10.51
CA SER A 101 4.79 -1.88 11.81
C SER A 101 4.03 -3.21 11.89
N SER A 102 4.37 -4.06 12.86
CA SER A 102 3.64 -5.30 13.11
C SER A 102 2.23 -5.01 13.64
N GLU A 103 1.30 -5.91 13.37
CA GLU A 103 0.00 -5.98 14.04
C GLU A 103 0.11 -6.29 15.55
N ASN A 104 1.28 -6.73 16.02
CA ASN A 104 1.57 -7.06 17.42
C ASN A 104 2.37 -5.98 18.16
N GLU A 105 2.41 -4.75 17.63
CA GLU A 105 2.99 -3.63 18.37
C GLU A 105 2.21 -3.32 19.66
N ASP A 106 2.88 -2.63 20.59
CA ASP A 106 2.23 -2.19 21.83
C ASP A 106 1.43 -0.92 21.58
N GLY A 107 0.11 -0.99 21.70
CA GLY A 107 -0.76 0.20 21.65
C GLY A 107 -0.78 1.01 22.95
N GLY A 108 0.03 0.65 23.95
CA GLY A 108 0.13 1.34 25.23
C GLY A 108 -1.12 1.13 26.09
N VAL A 109 -1.92 2.18 26.24
CA VAL A 109 -3.19 2.13 26.99
C VAL A 109 -4.33 1.56 26.12
N TYR A 110 -4.12 1.46 24.81
CA TYR A 110 -5.12 0.99 23.85
C TYR A 110 -4.54 -0.07 22.90
N PHE A 111 -5.30 -0.51 21.90
CA PHE A 111 -4.81 -1.44 20.89
C PHE A 111 -4.00 -0.69 19.82
N PRO A 112 -2.97 -1.30 19.21
CA PRO A 112 -2.20 -0.65 18.15
C PRO A 112 -3.08 -0.38 16.92
N PRO A 113 -2.85 0.70 16.15
CA PRO A 113 -3.65 1.03 14.97
C PRO A 113 -3.79 -0.15 13.98
N GLU A 114 -5.00 -0.39 13.51
CA GLU A 114 -5.30 -1.44 12.53
C GLU A 114 -4.99 -0.92 11.12
N LEU A 115 -4.18 -1.67 10.37
CA LEU A 115 -3.79 -1.37 8.99
C LEU A 115 -4.66 -2.17 8.02
N TRP A 116 -5.17 -1.54 6.97
CA TRP A 116 -5.72 -2.24 5.81
C TRP A 116 -5.48 -1.48 4.51
N ILE A 117 -5.62 -2.19 3.40
CA ILE A 117 -5.53 -1.64 2.05
C ILE A 117 -6.91 -1.54 1.40
N GLU A 118 -7.15 -0.46 0.68
CA GLU A 118 -8.28 -0.32 -0.24
C GLU A 118 -7.76 0.03 -1.64
N ILE A 119 -8.31 -0.62 -2.67
CA ILE A 119 -8.07 -0.26 -4.08
C ILE A 119 -9.38 0.29 -4.62
N LYS A 120 -9.37 1.56 -5.02
CA LYS A 120 -10.57 2.23 -5.51
C LYS A 120 -10.24 3.36 -6.46
N ASN A 121 -10.99 3.47 -7.56
CA ASN A 121 -10.82 4.51 -8.56
C ASN A 121 -9.36 4.63 -9.06
N ASN A 122 -8.73 3.48 -9.34
CA ASN A 122 -7.33 3.36 -9.78
C ASN A 122 -6.32 4.02 -8.83
N LYS A 123 -6.61 3.99 -7.53
CA LYS A 123 -5.74 4.48 -6.46
C LYS A 123 -5.57 3.41 -5.41
N LEU A 124 -4.40 3.45 -4.78
CA LEU A 124 -4.05 2.62 -3.64
C LEU A 124 -4.22 3.47 -2.37
N PHE A 125 -5.08 3.02 -1.46
CA PHE A 125 -5.25 3.63 -0.16
C PHE A 125 -4.63 2.75 0.91
N VAL A 126 -3.79 3.36 1.75
CA VAL A 126 -3.23 2.75 2.96
C VAL A 126 -3.94 3.37 4.14
N HIS A 127 -4.72 2.58 4.87
CA HIS A 127 -5.55 3.07 5.97
C HIS A 127 -5.03 2.60 7.32
N TYR A 128 -5.21 3.46 8.31
CA TYR A 128 -5.01 3.16 9.72
C TYR A 128 -6.25 3.58 10.51
N GLY A 129 -6.75 2.66 11.33
CA GLY A 129 -7.88 2.90 12.24
C GLY A 129 -7.46 2.69 13.68
N HIS A 130 -7.76 3.64 14.56
CA HIS A 130 -7.39 3.59 15.98
C HIS A 130 -8.60 3.77 16.89
N GLY A 131 -9.76 3.23 16.46
CA GLY A 131 -11.01 3.25 17.19
C GLY A 131 -11.40 4.64 17.70
N ARG A 132 -11.50 4.80 19.03
CA ARG A 132 -11.85 6.06 19.71
C ARG A 132 -10.89 7.23 19.48
N TYR A 133 -9.70 6.98 18.91
CA TYR A 133 -8.72 8.03 18.60
C TYR A 133 -8.78 8.49 17.15
N GLY A 134 -9.61 7.85 16.31
CA GLY A 134 -9.84 8.24 14.93
C GLY A 134 -9.04 7.40 13.93
N TYR A 135 -8.59 8.02 12.84
CA TYR A 135 -7.98 7.33 11.71
C TYR A 135 -7.02 8.23 10.94
N TRP A 136 -6.18 7.63 10.10
CA TRP A 136 -5.47 8.35 9.04
C TRP A 136 -5.31 7.46 7.81
N LYS A 137 -5.18 8.09 6.65
CA LYS A 137 -5.19 7.40 5.37
C LYS A 137 -4.30 8.12 4.36
N TYR A 138 -3.47 7.35 3.67
CA TYR A 138 -2.60 7.82 2.59
C TYR A 138 -3.18 7.38 1.25
N THR A 139 -3.22 8.30 0.29
CA THR A 139 -3.71 8.02 -1.07
C THR A 139 -2.56 8.07 -2.05
N PHE A 140 -2.24 6.93 -2.65
CA PHE A 140 -1.23 6.79 -3.69
C PHE A 140 -1.85 6.62 -5.07
N ARG A 141 -1.16 7.15 -6.07
CA ARG A 141 -1.48 6.94 -7.49
C ARG A 141 -0.22 6.51 -8.23
N PHE A 142 -0.36 5.55 -9.14
CA PHE A 142 0.72 5.20 -10.05
C PHE A 142 0.90 6.30 -11.10
N GLN A 143 2.06 6.93 -11.12
CA GLN A 143 2.46 7.95 -12.08
C GLN A 143 3.99 8.03 -12.14
N ASN A 144 4.53 8.48 -13.28
CA ASN A 144 6.00 8.58 -13.45
C ASN A 144 6.74 7.28 -13.07
N SER A 145 6.12 6.13 -13.36
CA SER A 145 6.63 4.80 -13.00
C SER A 145 6.77 4.49 -11.50
N ASN A 146 6.07 5.22 -10.62
CA ASN A 146 6.10 5.01 -9.17
C ASN A 146 4.69 5.17 -8.56
N PHE A 147 4.45 4.60 -7.38
CA PHE A 147 3.29 5.02 -6.56
C PHE A 147 3.66 6.27 -5.76
N GLU A 148 3.12 7.41 -6.18
CA GLU A 148 3.36 8.70 -5.54
C GLU A 148 2.20 9.08 -4.62
N LEU A 149 2.51 9.62 -3.42
CA LEU A 149 1.55 10.08 -2.43
C LEU A 149 0.87 11.36 -2.92
N ILE A 150 -0.41 11.28 -3.25
CA ILE A 150 -1.20 12.40 -3.79
C ILE A 150 -2.17 13.00 -2.78
N GLY A 151 -2.46 12.30 -1.68
CA GLY A 151 -3.32 12.84 -0.62
C GLY A 151 -3.15 12.16 0.73
N TYR A 152 -3.55 12.87 1.78
CA TYR A 152 -3.60 12.39 3.15
C TYR A 152 -4.87 12.90 3.82
N ASP A 153 -5.60 12.03 4.50
CA ASP A 153 -6.77 12.39 5.29
C ASP A 153 -6.65 11.78 6.69
N ALA A 154 -6.95 12.54 7.73
CA ALA A 154 -6.93 12.06 9.11
C ALA A 154 -8.04 12.68 9.96
N SER A 155 -8.45 11.95 10.98
CA SER A 155 -9.38 12.37 12.01
C SER A 155 -8.77 12.05 13.37
N SER A 156 -8.69 13.05 14.23
CA SER A 156 -8.32 12.90 15.64
C SER A 156 -9.58 12.97 16.49
N ASN A 157 -9.82 11.94 17.29
CA ASN A 157 -11.07 11.78 18.03
C ASN A 157 -10.83 11.62 19.54
N HIS A 158 -11.83 11.99 20.33
CA HIS A 158 -11.98 11.60 21.72
C HIS A 158 -13.29 10.82 21.90
N GLY A 159 -13.21 9.49 21.78
CA GLY A 159 -14.42 8.66 21.82
C GLY A 159 -15.28 8.92 20.58
N PRO A 160 -16.56 9.28 20.74
CA PRO A 160 -17.42 9.61 19.60
C PRO A 160 -17.16 11.01 19.03
N ILE A 161 -16.49 11.89 19.78
CA ILE A 161 -16.28 13.29 19.41
C ILE A 161 -15.09 13.40 18.46
N VAL A 162 -15.30 14.00 17.29
CA VAL A 162 -14.22 14.38 16.39
C VAL A 162 -13.64 15.72 16.82
N ASN A 163 -12.36 15.75 17.18
CA ASN A 163 -11.67 16.97 17.63
C ASN A 163 -11.08 17.74 16.45
N GLU A 164 -10.46 17.02 15.51
CA GLU A 164 -9.80 17.62 14.37
C GLU A 164 -9.89 16.71 13.13
N ILE A 165 -10.12 17.31 11.97
CA ILE A 165 -9.94 16.65 10.68
C ILE A 165 -8.85 17.38 9.91
N THR A 166 -7.87 16.62 9.41
CA THR A 166 -6.82 17.13 8.50
C THR A 166 -7.00 16.49 7.13
N SER A 167 -6.95 17.29 6.06
CA SER A 167 -6.91 16.81 4.68
C SER A 167 -5.85 17.58 3.89
N ILE A 168 -4.98 16.83 3.21
CA ILE A 168 -3.89 17.37 2.40
C ILE A 168 -4.01 16.82 0.98
N ASN A 169 -3.99 17.72 0.01
CA ASN A 169 -3.86 17.40 -1.40
C ASN A 169 -2.49 17.84 -1.89
N PHE A 170 -1.58 16.88 -2.07
CA PHE A 170 -0.19 17.17 -2.46
C PHE A 170 -0.07 17.67 -3.90
N LEU A 171 -1.04 17.37 -4.77
CA LEU A 171 -1.06 17.84 -6.16
C LEU A 171 -1.41 19.34 -6.24
N THR A 172 -2.39 19.78 -5.45
CA THR A 172 -2.79 21.20 -5.39
C THR A 172 -2.01 21.99 -4.34
N LYS A 173 -1.20 21.30 -3.53
CA LYS A 173 -0.46 21.82 -2.38
C LYS A 173 -1.36 22.52 -1.36
N LYS A 174 -2.61 22.07 -1.22
CA LYS A 174 -3.57 22.63 -0.26
C LYS A 174 -3.76 21.72 0.93
N LYS A 175 -3.82 22.33 2.11
CA LYS A 175 -4.16 21.68 3.38
C LYS A 175 -5.38 22.35 3.99
N LEU A 176 -6.29 21.53 4.49
CA LEU A 176 -7.46 21.91 5.26
C LEU A 176 -7.33 21.29 6.65
N ILE A 177 -7.49 22.13 7.67
CA ILE A 177 -7.66 21.71 9.06
C ILE A 177 -9.07 22.14 9.48
N LYS A 178 -9.84 21.22 10.06
CA LYS A 178 -11.14 21.48 10.68
C LYS A 178 -11.04 21.20 12.17
N GLU A 179 -11.04 22.26 12.97
CA GLU A 179 -10.96 22.16 14.44
C GLU A 179 -12.37 22.23 15.03
N ASN A 180 -12.72 21.29 15.91
CA ASN A 180 -13.99 21.32 16.62
C ASN A 180 -13.99 22.46 17.65
N ILE A 181 -15.01 23.32 17.62
CA ILE A 181 -15.14 24.49 18.49
C ILE A 181 -16.18 24.31 19.61
N ASN A 182 -16.83 23.15 19.69
CA ASN A 182 -17.77 22.78 20.75
C ASN A 182 -17.50 21.35 21.28
N ASP A 183 -16.24 20.96 21.37
CA ASP A 183 -15.76 19.68 21.91
C ASP A 183 -16.20 19.38 23.35
N ASN A 184 -16.58 20.41 24.11
CA ASN A 184 -17.08 20.33 25.48
C ASN A 184 -18.62 20.26 25.59
N ASP A 185 -19.35 20.31 24.47
CA ASP A 185 -20.82 20.30 24.44
C ASP A 185 -21.35 18.85 24.36
N GLU A 186 -21.54 18.22 25.52
CA GLU A 186 -22.01 16.83 25.61
C GLU A 186 -23.36 16.64 24.89
N GLY A 187 -23.33 15.97 23.73
CA GLY A 187 -24.52 15.59 22.97
C GLY A 187 -24.96 16.60 21.89
N GLY A 188 -24.21 17.69 21.68
CA GLY A 188 -24.40 18.59 20.54
C GLY A 188 -23.79 18.06 19.25
N GLU A 189 -24.30 18.50 18.09
CA GLU A 189 -23.64 18.26 16.79
C GLU A 189 -22.30 19.01 16.73
N GLU A 190 -21.25 18.37 16.23
CA GLU A 190 -19.93 19.00 16.11
C GLU A 190 -19.94 20.17 15.11
N LYS A 191 -19.36 21.28 15.54
CA LYS A 191 -19.16 22.49 14.74
C LYS A 191 -17.68 22.68 14.51
N PHE A 192 -17.31 22.90 13.25
CA PHE A 192 -15.91 23.03 12.87
C PHE A 192 -15.58 24.43 12.41
N LYS A 193 -14.42 24.92 12.84
CA LYS A 193 -13.74 26.05 12.22
C LYS A 193 -12.76 25.51 11.18
N GLU A 194 -12.87 26.00 9.95
CA GLU A 194 -11.99 25.62 8.85
C GLU A 194 -10.81 26.58 8.71
N THR A 195 -9.60 26.02 8.57
CA THR A 195 -8.38 26.76 8.25
C THR A 195 -7.74 26.16 7.00
N TRP A 196 -7.56 26.98 5.97
CA TRP A 196 -6.90 26.61 4.73
C TRP A 196 -5.47 27.16 4.69
N SER A 197 -4.54 26.34 4.22
CA SER A 197 -3.14 26.71 4.03
C SER A 197 -2.55 26.07 2.78
N THR A 198 -1.38 26.56 2.37
CA THR A 198 -0.59 26.00 1.28
C THR A 198 0.62 25.29 1.87
N ILE A 199 0.92 24.09 1.38
CA ILE A 199 2.05 23.28 1.83
C ILE A 199 3.27 23.47 0.92
N THR A 200 4.46 23.25 1.46
CA THR A 200 5.70 23.20 0.66
C THR A 200 6.16 21.76 0.49
N ILE A 201 6.18 21.31 -0.76
CA ILE A 201 6.73 20.02 -1.15
C ILE A 201 7.38 20.17 -2.53
N GLU A 202 8.61 19.70 -2.67
CA GLU A 202 9.35 19.73 -3.94
C GLU A 202 8.95 18.54 -4.82
N ASN A 203 8.97 17.34 -4.25
CA ASN A 203 8.66 16.08 -4.93
C ASN A 203 7.66 15.27 -4.09
N LEU A 204 6.74 14.58 -4.76
CA LEU A 204 5.81 13.68 -4.06
C LEU A 204 6.58 12.50 -3.45
N ILE A 205 6.18 12.12 -2.22
CA ILE A 205 6.75 10.96 -1.54
C ILE A 205 6.38 9.70 -2.33
N LYS A 206 7.36 8.86 -2.61
CA LYS A 206 7.14 7.56 -3.28
C LYS A 206 6.95 6.46 -2.25
N LEU A 207 6.05 5.53 -2.53
CA LEU A 207 5.79 4.37 -1.68
C LEU A 207 7.06 3.58 -1.36
N SER A 208 7.91 3.36 -2.35
CA SER A 208 9.20 2.65 -2.23
C SER A 208 10.25 3.37 -1.38
N GLU A 209 10.10 4.68 -1.16
CA GLU A 209 11.08 5.50 -0.43
C GLU A 209 10.68 5.72 1.05
N ILE A 210 9.46 5.34 1.44
CA ILE A 210 8.99 5.46 2.83
C ILE A 210 9.73 4.45 3.71
N LYS A 211 10.54 4.93 4.65
CA LYS A 211 11.25 4.04 5.60
C LYS A 211 10.29 3.42 6.60
N ASP A 212 9.45 4.26 7.18
CA ASP A 212 8.44 3.88 8.15
C ASP A 212 7.22 4.78 7.99
N PHE A 213 6.02 4.18 7.91
CA PHE A 213 4.78 4.96 7.89
C PHE A 213 4.51 5.65 9.21
N ASP A 214 5.01 5.11 10.34
CA ASP A 214 4.83 5.71 11.66
C ASP A 214 5.67 7.00 11.84
N GLU A 215 6.69 7.20 11.01
CA GLU A 215 7.56 8.37 10.98
C GLU A 215 7.12 9.41 9.93
N LEU A 216 5.98 9.21 9.26
CA LEU A 216 5.43 10.17 8.31
C LEU A 216 4.70 11.30 9.04
N GLU A 217 5.46 12.34 9.40
CA GLU A 217 4.98 13.50 10.14
C GLU A 217 4.17 14.46 9.25
N MET A 218 2.97 14.02 8.83
CA MET A 218 2.08 14.76 7.92
C MET A 218 1.63 16.12 8.47
N TYR A 219 1.76 16.34 9.78
CA TYR A 219 1.49 17.61 10.45
C TYR A 219 2.39 18.75 9.95
N TYR A 220 3.64 18.49 9.56
CA TYR A 220 4.61 19.52 9.15
C TYR A 220 4.39 20.08 7.74
N TYR A 221 3.51 19.49 6.94
CA TYR A 221 3.12 20.05 5.65
C TYR A 221 2.21 21.25 5.79
#